data_AF-A0A9Q0QGA4-F1
#
_entry.id   AF-A0A9Q0QGA4-F1
#
_cell.length_a   1.000
_cell.length_b   1.000
_cell.length_c   1.000
_cell.angle_alpha   90.00
_cell.angle_beta   90.00
_cell.angle_gamma   90.00
#
_symmetry.space_group_name_H-M   'P 1'
#
loop_
_entity.id
_entity.type
_entity.pdbx_description
1 polymer ?
#
loop_
_entity_poly.entity_id
_entity_poly.type
_entity_poly.pdbx_seq_one_letter_code
_entity_poly.pdbx_strand_id
1 'polypeptide(L)'
;MLKSLSSLNSLPIPRISTSSRICLSKMSTAKPSPVCPKFISVEGDDIYSRSKPDGVRFSLVSYNILAQVYVKSSVFPHSPSPCRKWKARSEAILTVLKNLGTDFLCLQELDEYDSFYKKNIESYGYSSIYIQRSGQKRDGCGIFYKPDCADLLLEERIEYNDLVDAIQDDSILHDDKHGDTQANGDENSEAKNGSSSKSTLKDSGDPNDPRVRLKRDCVGIMAAFRLKDTFHHVIVANTHIYWDPEWADVKLAQAKYLLSRLAQFKELVSEKYECMPSVILAGDFNSTPGDKVYEYLVSGNSSSASLVDCLDGLPIPLCSVYGSTRGEPPFTNCTPDFTNTLDYIFFVPDDHIKPLSFLELPEANSSTVLGGLPNYYHPSDHLPIGAEFEITRE
;
A
#
# COMPACT_ATOMS: atom_id res chain seq x y z
N MET A 1 10.71 15.10 8.96
CA MET A 1 12.07 15.56 8.60
C MET A 1 11.91 16.42 7.37
N LEU A 2 11.21 17.54 7.52
CA LEU A 2 10.95 18.54 6.50
C LEU A 2 11.23 19.89 7.17
N LYS A 3 12.47 20.35 7.03
CA LYS A 3 12.87 21.72 7.34
C LYS A 3 13.53 22.24 6.09
N SER A 4 12.79 23.00 5.32
CA SER A 4 13.28 24.12 4.52
C SER A 4 12.10 24.68 3.75
N LEU A 5 11.69 25.89 4.10
CA LEU A 5 11.24 26.97 3.21
C LEU A 5 10.55 28.03 4.08
N SER A 6 11.39 28.82 4.76
CA SER A 6 11.00 30.08 5.36
C SER A 6 11.38 31.21 4.41
N SER A 7 10.40 31.78 3.71
CA SER A 7 10.34 33.21 3.38
C SER A 7 9.22 33.46 2.39
N LEU A 8 8.12 34.07 2.83
CA LEU A 8 7.33 35.02 2.05
C LEU A 8 6.37 35.78 3.00
N ASN A 9 6.75 37.04 3.24
CA ASN A 9 6.05 38.20 3.76
C ASN A 9 4.68 38.04 4.45
N SER A 10 4.69 38.35 5.75
CA SER A 10 3.53 38.63 6.60
C SER A 10 2.73 39.85 6.15
N LEU A 11 1.42 39.71 5.95
CA LEU A 11 0.44 40.79 6.00
C LEU A 11 -0.46 40.62 7.24
N PRO A 12 -0.86 41.70 7.94
CA PRO A 12 -1.49 41.62 9.25
C PRO A 12 -2.97 41.22 9.16
N ILE A 13 -3.38 40.24 9.97
CA ILE A 13 -4.79 39.84 10.15
C ILE A 13 -5.46 40.80 11.16
N PRO A 14 -6.67 41.32 10.91
CA PRO A 14 -7.36 42.22 11.83
C PRO A 14 -7.80 41.52 13.12
N ARG A 15 -7.60 42.17 14.27
CA ARG A 15 -8.15 41.74 15.57
C ARG A 15 -9.68 41.95 15.58
N ILE A 16 -10.43 40.86 15.63
CA ILE A 16 -11.86 40.90 15.97
C ILE A 16 -12.01 40.56 17.45
N SER A 17 -12.42 41.56 18.22
CA SER A 17 -12.82 41.47 19.62
C SER A 17 -14.31 41.23 19.70
N THR A 18 -14.74 40.02 20.07
CA THR A 18 -16.11 39.79 20.57
C THR A 18 -16.09 38.77 21.69
N SER A 19 -16.26 39.27 22.91
CA SER A 19 -16.53 38.46 24.09
C SER A 19 -17.94 37.88 23.97
N SER A 20 -18.06 36.58 23.75
CA SER A 20 -19.31 35.85 23.96
C SER A 20 -19.03 34.67 24.89
N ARG A 21 -19.73 34.65 26.02
CA ARG A 21 -19.63 33.59 27.02
C ARG A 21 -20.28 32.34 26.43
N ILE A 22 -19.45 31.36 26.05
CA ILE A 22 -19.93 30.04 25.67
C ILE A 22 -20.33 29.32 26.95
N CYS A 23 -21.63 29.06 27.09
CA CYS A 23 -22.16 28.14 28.09
C CYS A 23 -21.60 26.74 27.83
N LEU A 24 -20.70 26.29 28.70
CA LEU A 24 -20.25 24.90 28.76
C LEU A 24 -21.43 24.02 29.18
N SER A 25 -22.13 23.44 28.20
CA SER A 25 -22.97 22.28 28.46
C SER A 25 -22.07 21.10 28.83
N LYS A 26 -22.44 20.37 29.88
CA LYS A 26 -21.70 19.19 30.37
C LYS A 26 -21.53 18.18 29.24
N MET A 27 -20.30 18.04 28.73
CA MET A 27 -19.97 16.99 27.78
C MET A 27 -20.02 15.63 28.47
N SER A 28 -20.67 14.68 27.80
CA SER A 28 -20.69 13.26 28.13
C SER A 28 -19.26 12.75 28.40
N THR A 29 -19.07 12.03 29.51
CA THR A 29 -17.79 11.44 29.94
C THR A 29 -17.41 10.16 29.18
N ALA A 30 -17.96 9.94 27.99
CA ALA A 30 -17.55 8.82 27.14
C ALA A 30 -16.15 9.10 26.58
N LYS A 31 -15.19 8.20 26.85
CA LYS A 31 -13.89 8.27 26.18
C LYS A 31 -14.14 8.11 24.67
N PRO A 32 -13.54 8.97 23.82
CA PRO A 32 -13.67 8.79 22.37
C PRO A 32 -13.07 7.44 21.98
N SER A 33 -13.82 6.67 21.21
CA SER A 33 -13.46 5.35 20.69
C SER A 33 -13.17 5.43 19.19
N PRO A 34 -12.34 4.52 18.64
CA PRO A 34 -12.08 4.48 17.21
C PRO A 34 -13.36 4.32 16.40
N VAL A 35 -13.48 5.08 15.31
CA VAL A 35 -14.60 4.98 14.38
C VAL A 35 -14.37 3.80 13.44
N CYS A 36 -15.41 3.00 13.22
CA CYS A 36 -15.40 1.95 12.20
C CYS A 36 -16.25 2.41 11.02
N PRO A 37 -15.69 2.52 9.80
CA PRO A 37 -16.48 2.82 8.61
C PRO A 37 -17.44 1.67 8.27
N LYS A 38 -18.45 1.97 7.46
CA LYS A 38 -19.45 1.01 7.00
C LYS A 38 -19.33 0.79 5.49
N PHE A 39 -19.67 -0.41 5.04
CA PHE A 39 -19.84 -0.68 3.62
C PHE A 39 -21.14 -0.04 3.12
N ILE A 40 -21.05 0.64 1.97
CA ILE A 40 -22.20 1.19 1.25
C ILE A 40 -22.26 0.61 -0.15
N SER A 41 -23.47 0.27 -0.61
CA SER A 41 -23.69 -0.38 -1.91
C SER A 41 -23.36 0.55 -3.08
N VAL A 42 -22.83 -0.04 -4.16
CA VAL A 42 -22.56 0.64 -5.44
C VAL A 42 -23.87 0.98 -6.15
N GLU A 43 -24.84 0.07 -6.13
CA GLU A 43 -26.20 0.29 -6.62
C GLU A 43 -27.05 0.86 -5.47
N GLY A 44 -27.60 2.06 -5.65
CA GLY A 44 -28.43 2.71 -4.63
C GLY A 44 -29.71 1.92 -4.36
N ASP A 45 -29.90 1.47 -3.12
CA ASP A 45 -31.18 1.09 -2.47
C ASP A 45 -32.23 0.22 -3.20
N ASP A 46 -31.92 -0.50 -4.28
CA ASP A 46 -32.85 -1.50 -4.87
C ASP A 46 -32.80 -2.86 -4.14
N ILE A 47 -33.15 -2.82 -2.85
CA ILE A 47 -33.18 -3.96 -1.92
C ILE A 47 -34.35 -4.95 -2.20
N TYR A 48 -35.22 -4.69 -3.19
CA TYR A 48 -36.40 -5.53 -3.45
C TYR A 48 -36.27 -6.59 -4.55
N SER A 49 -35.11 -6.76 -5.19
CA SER A 49 -34.85 -7.91 -6.06
C SER A 49 -33.81 -8.86 -5.45
N ARG A 50 -34.12 -9.47 -4.30
CA ARG A 50 -33.39 -10.67 -3.85
C ARG A 50 -33.83 -11.89 -4.69
N SER A 51 -33.37 -11.94 -5.94
CA SER A 51 -32.96 -13.25 -6.48
C SER A 51 -31.78 -13.74 -5.63
N LYS A 52 -31.59 -15.07 -5.53
CA LYS A 52 -30.44 -15.64 -4.82
C LYS A 52 -29.15 -14.98 -5.35
N PRO A 53 -28.12 -14.75 -4.52
CA PRO A 53 -26.83 -14.36 -5.07
C PRO A 53 -26.36 -15.47 -6.01
N ASP A 54 -26.31 -15.17 -7.30
CA ASP A 54 -25.80 -16.07 -8.34
C ASP A 54 -24.26 -16.16 -8.31
N GLY A 55 -23.62 -15.63 -7.25
CA GLY A 55 -22.18 -15.50 -7.11
C GLY A 55 -21.66 -15.78 -5.70
N VAL A 56 -20.33 -15.83 -5.61
CA VAL A 56 -19.53 -15.96 -4.39
C VAL A 56 -19.13 -14.56 -3.96
N ARG A 57 -19.30 -14.25 -2.68
CA ARG A 57 -18.96 -12.93 -2.14
C ARG A 57 -17.83 -13.02 -1.16
N PHE A 58 -16.97 -12.02 -1.17
CA PHE A 58 -15.94 -11.82 -0.16
C PHE A 58 -15.62 -10.33 -0.02
N SER A 59 -15.09 -9.98 1.14
CA SER A 59 -14.73 -8.62 1.50
C SER A 59 -13.21 -8.47 1.64
N LEU A 60 -12.67 -7.35 1.17
CA LEU A 60 -11.27 -6.99 1.32
C LEU A 60 -11.12 -5.56 1.85
N VAL A 61 -10.20 -5.37 2.79
CA VAL A 61 -9.79 -4.04 3.28
C VAL A 61 -8.30 -3.85 3.11
N SER A 62 -7.88 -2.67 2.65
CA SER A 62 -6.50 -2.20 2.68
C SER A 62 -6.33 -1.13 3.75
N TYR A 63 -5.27 -1.21 4.56
CA TYR A 63 -5.01 -0.23 5.60
C TYR A 63 -3.52 -0.06 5.96
N ASN A 64 -2.97 1.12 5.71
CA ASN A 64 -1.69 1.53 6.28
C ASN A 64 -1.89 1.89 7.76
N ILE A 65 -1.29 1.12 8.66
CA ILE A 65 -1.54 1.22 10.11
C ILE A 65 -0.55 2.12 10.86
N LEU A 66 0.34 2.81 10.13
CA LEU A 66 1.35 3.73 10.65
C LEU A 66 2.30 3.05 11.65
N ALA A 67 3.48 2.62 11.21
CA ALA A 67 4.43 1.94 12.10
C ALA A 67 4.90 2.88 13.21
N GLN A 68 5.13 2.34 14.41
CA GLN A 68 5.48 3.15 15.58
C GLN A 68 6.75 3.97 15.40
N VAL A 69 7.69 3.49 14.58
CA VAL A 69 8.95 4.18 14.29
C VAL A 69 8.75 5.55 13.61
N TYR A 70 7.64 5.74 12.90
CA TYR A 70 7.31 7.00 12.22
C TYR A 70 6.51 7.97 13.11
N VAL A 71 5.93 7.46 14.20
CA VAL A 71 5.11 8.25 15.13
C VAL A 71 5.99 9.06 16.09
N LYS A 72 6.40 10.26 15.64
CA LYS A 72 7.20 11.21 16.43
C LYS A 72 6.40 12.47 16.72
N SER A 73 6.59 13.08 17.89
CA SER A 73 5.91 14.34 18.24
C SER A 73 6.27 15.50 17.32
N SER A 74 7.43 15.44 16.64
CA SER A 74 7.84 16.40 15.62
C SER A 74 7.18 16.18 14.26
N VAL A 75 6.65 14.99 14.00
CA VAL A 75 5.93 14.64 12.76
C VAL A 75 4.42 14.82 12.95
N PHE A 76 3.90 14.41 14.12
CA PHE A 76 2.48 14.53 14.48
C PHE A 76 2.30 15.44 15.70
N PRO A 77 2.64 16.75 15.65
CA PRO A 77 2.51 17.65 16.79
C PRO A 77 1.06 17.90 17.20
N HIS A 78 0.12 17.84 16.25
CA HIS A 78 -1.34 17.98 16.46
C HIS A 78 -1.95 16.81 17.21
N SER A 79 -1.40 15.60 17.04
CA SER A 79 -1.99 14.38 17.57
C SER A 79 -2.03 14.37 19.11
N PRO A 80 -3.08 13.84 19.76
CA PRO A 80 -3.09 13.65 21.20
C PRO A 80 -1.98 12.67 21.67
N SER A 81 -1.42 12.88 22.87
CA SER A 81 -0.33 12.01 23.36
C SER A 81 -0.68 10.52 23.41
N PRO A 82 -1.88 10.08 23.83
CA PRO A 82 -2.26 8.66 23.77
C PRO A 82 -2.24 8.11 22.34
N CYS A 83 -2.71 8.90 21.38
CA CYS A 83 -2.77 8.53 19.96
C CYS A 83 -1.40 8.43 19.28
N ARG A 84 -0.32 8.82 19.97
CA ARG A 84 1.06 8.60 19.51
C ARG A 84 1.78 7.44 20.19
N LYS A 85 1.25 6.94 21.30
CA LYS A 85 1.89 5.91 22.11
C LYS A 85 1.47 4.54 21.60
N TRP A 86 2.45 3.72 21.24
CA TRP A 86 2.28 2.34 20.77
C TRP A 86 1.14 1.60 21.48
N LYS A 87 1.25 1.41 22.79
CA LYS A 87 0.29 0.64 23.59
C LYS A 87 -1.17 1.08 23.41
N ALA A 88 -1.45 2.38 23.31
CA ALA A 88 -2.83 2.84 23.17
C ALA A 88 -3.30 2.78 21.71
N ARG A 89 -2.40 3.08 20.78
CA ARG A 89 -2.67 3.12 19.35
C ARG A 89 -2.83 1.72 18.75
N SER A 90 -2.00 0.77 19.13
CA SER A 90 -2.06 -0.62 18.66
C SER A 90 -3.36 -1.32 19.09
N GLU A 91 -3.84 -1.06 20.31
CA GLU A 91 -5.16 -1.53 20.78
C GLU A 91 -6.34 -0.88 20.03
N ALA A 92 -6.21 0.41 19.70
CA ALA A 92 -7.18 1.10 18.86
C ALA A 92 -7.21 0.52 17.43
N ILE A 93 -6.04 0.22 16.85
CA ILE A 93 -5.92 -0.47 15.56
C ILE A 93 -6.59 -1.85 15.62
N LEU A 94 -6.29 -2.68 16.63
CA LEU A 94 -6.96 -3.98 16.79
C LEU A 94 -8.48 -3.86 16.90
N THR A 95 -8.97 -2.82 17.59
CA THR A 95 -10.40 -2.55 17.70
C THR A 95 -11.02 -2.26 16.32
N VAL A 96 -10.35 -1.43 15.50
CA VAL A 96 -10.78 -1.15 14.12
C VAL A 96 -10.77 -2.42 13.27
N LEU A 97 -9.65 -3.16 13.25
CA LEU A 97 -9.50 -4.38 12.46
C LEU A 97 -10.54 -5.46 12.84
N LYS A 98 -10.81 -5.62 14.13
CA LYS A 98 -11.85 -6.53 14.63
C LYS A 98 -13.24 -6.13 14.16
N ASN A 99 -13.57 -4.84 14.24
CA ASN A 99 -14.90 -4.34 13.90
C ASN A 99 -15.15 -4.34 12.39
N LEU A 100 -14.11 -4.19 11.58
CA LEU A 100 -14.20 -4.32 10.12
C LEU A 100 -14.62 -5.73 9.71
N GLY A 101 -14.09 -6.77 10.37
CA GLY A 101 -14.58 -8.15 10.24
C GLY A 101 -14.56 -8.72 8.81
N THR A 102 -13.72 -8.17 7.92
CA THR A 102 -13.61 -8.51 6.49
C THR A 102 -13.00 -9.90 6.26
N ASP A 103 -13.04 -10.43 5.04
CA ASP A 103 -12.47 -11.76 4.75
C ASP A 103 -10.98 -11.70 4.47
N PHE A 104 -10.50 -10.60 3.88
CA PHE A 104 -9.10 -10.31 3.62
C PHE A 104 -8.70 -8.92 4.18
N LEU A 105 -7.58 -8.84 4.90
CA LEU A 105 -6.95 -7.59 5.34
C LEU A 105 -5.55 -7.47 4.71
N CYS A 106 -5.35 -6.43 3.91
CA CYS A 106 -4.05 -6.02 3.39
C CYS A 106 -3.51 -4.88 4.26
N LEU A 107 -2.48 -5.14 5.07
CA LEU A 107 -1.91 -4.14 5.98
C LEU A 107 -0.54 -3.68 5.51
N GLN A 108 -0.29 -2.37 5.54
CA GLN A 108 1.01 -1.75 5.30
C GLN A 108 1.54 -1.08 6.58
N GLU A 109 2.84 -0.85 6.64
CA GLU A 109 3.53 -0.37 7.84
C GLU A 109 3.28 -1.24 9.08
N LEU A 110 3.17 -2.55 8.85
CA LEU A 110 2.93 -3.53 9.89
C LEU A 110 4.23 -3.84 10.63
N ASP A 111 4.47 -3.16 11.74
CA ASP A 111 5.51 -3.50 12.72
C ASP A 111 4.98 -4.46 13.80
N GLU A 112 5.87 -4.99 14.66
CA GLU A 112 5.48 -5.87 15.78
C GLU A 112 4.55 -7.05 15.37
N TYR A 113 4.76 -7.59 14.16
CA TYR A 113 3.95 -8.67 13.60
C TYR A 113 3.92 -9.91 14.50
N ASP A 114 5.09 -10.50 14.79
CA ASP A 114 5.19 -11.74 15.57
C ASP A 114 4.85 -11.55 17.06
N SER A 115 5.17 -10.38 17.61
CA SER A 115 5.04 -10.04 19.03
C SER A 115 3.62 -9.61 19.41
N PHE A 116 2.89 -8.95 18.50
CA PHE A 116 1.61 -8.33 18.79
C PHE A 116 0.51 -8.70 17.78
N TYR A 117 0.63 -8.29 16.52
CA TYR A 117 -0.52 -8.35 15.60
C TYR A 117 -0.93 -9.76 15.21
N LYS A 118 0.03 -10.66 14.94
CA LYS A 118 -0.26 -12.03 14.48
C LYS A 118 -1.20 -12.75 15.43
N LYS A 119 -0.82 -12.92 16.70
CA LYS A 119 -1.62 -13.66 17.70
C LYS A 119 -2.97 -12.99 17.99
N ASN A 120 -3.01 -11.66 18.01
CA ASN A 120 -4.25 -10.92 18.31
C ASN A 120 -5.26 -11.02 17.15
N ILE A 121 -4.81 -10.89 15.90
CA ILE A 121 -5.68 -10.99 14.73
C ILE A 121 -6.05 -12.46 14.45
N GLU A 122 -5.14 -13.43 14.69
CA GLU A 122 -5.47 -14.87 14.68
C GLU A 122 -6.58 -15.22 15.68
N SER A 123 -6.62 -14.56 16.84
CA SER A 123 -7.72 -14.74 17.82
C SER A 123 -9.09 -14.28 17.29
N TYR A 124 -9.14 -13.53 16.19
CA TYR A 124 -10.35 -13.11 15.49
C TYR A 124 -10.70 -14.04 14.31
N GLY A 125 -10.00 -15.16 14.15
CA GLY A 125 -10.29 -16.18 13.12
C GLY A 125 -9.50 -16.04 11.82
N TYR A 126 -8.43 -15.25 11.81
CA TYR A 126 -7.58 -15.08 10.63
C TYR A 126 -6.36 -16.00 10.66
N SER A 127 -5.83 -16.32 9.48
CA SER A 127 -4.44 -16.72 9.26
C SER A 127 -3.73 -15.60 8.50
N SER A 128 -2.39 -15.63 8.45
CA SER A 128 -1.64 -14.53 7.85
C SER A 128 -0.32 -14.91 7.21
N ILE A 129 0.04 -14.13 6.20
CA ILE A 129 1.35 -14.12 5.56
C ILE A 129 1.94 -12.71 5.66
N TYR A 130 3.26 -12.60 5.77
CA TYR A 130 3.94 -11.36 6.08
C TYR A 130 5.33 -11.29 5.45
N ILE A 131 5.69 -10.09 5.01
CA ILE A 131 7.05 -9.74 4.62
C ILE A 131 7.47 -8.46 5.36
N GLN A 132 8.60 -8.53 6.07
CA GLN A 132 9.23 -7.34 6.65
C GLN A 132 10.04 -6.63 5.56
N ARG A 133 10.06 -5.29 5.57
CA ARG A 133 11.04 -4.53 4.80
C ARG A 133 12.47 -4.97 5.15
N SER A 134 13.33 -4.96 4.14
CA SER A 134 14.77 -5.17 4.32
C SER A 134 15.44 -3.95 4.99
N GLY A 135 16.73 -4.05 5.29
CA GLY A 135 17.50 -2.98 5.91
C GLY A 135 17.20 -2.76 7.40
N GLN A 136 17.09 -1.49 7.81
CA GLN A 136 16.89 -1.09 9.22
C GLN A 136 15.41 -0.93 9.61
N LYS A 137 14.52 -0.93 8.62
CA LYS A 137 13.08 -0.80 8.84
C LYS A 137 12.53 -2.12 9.37
N ARG A 138 11.66 -2.03 10.37
CA ARG A 138 11.09 -3.20 11.07
C ARG A 138 9.61 -3.42 10.74
N ASP A 139 9.02 -2.49 9.99
CA ASP A 139 7.69 -2.60 9.43
C ASP A 139 7.69 -3.40 8.12
N GLY A 140 6.50 -3.77 7.66
CA GLY A 140 6.34 -4.59 6.48
C GLY A 140 4.91 -4.56 5.91
N CYS A 141 4.64 -5.51 5.03
CA CYS A 141 3.30 -5.74 4.47
C CYS A 141 2.79 -7.13 4.89
N GLY A 142 1.50 -7.22 5.22
CA GLY A 142 0.85 -8.48 5.57
C GLY A 142 -0.47 -8.67 4.83
N ILE A 143 -0.82 -9.92 4.56
CA ILE A 143 -2.17 -10.32 4.13
C ILE A 143 -2.72 -11.26 5.19
N PHE A 144 -3.81 -10.87 5.82
CA PHE A 144 -4.58 -11.71 6.74
C PHE A 144 -5.85 -12.16 6.03
N TYR A 145 -6.23 -13.42 6.21
CA TYR A 145 -7.40 -13.99 5.56
C TYR A 145 -8.13 -14.94 6.52
N LYS A 146 -9.45 -15.07 6.40
CA LYS A 146 -10.21 -16.07 7.15
C LYS A 146 -10.11 -17.45 6.48
N PRO A 147 -9.58 -18.49 7.15
CA PRO A 147 -9.49 -19.84 6.59
C PRO A 147 -10.86 -20.46 6.27
N ASP A 148 -11.91 -20.02 6.96
CA ASP A 148 -13.30 -20.44 6.70
C ASP A 148 -13.86 -19.84 5.39
N CYS A 149 -13.21 -18.83 4.82
CA CYS A 149 -13.61 -18.17 3.57
C CYS A 149 -12.69 -18.54 2.40
N ALA A 150 -11.40 -18.79 2.65
CA ALA A 150 -10.44 -19.06 1.58
C ALA A 150 -9.26 -19.94 2.04
N ASP A 151 -8.83 -20.85 1.15
CA ASP A 151 -7.62 -21.66 1.32
C ASP A 151 -6.42 -20.98 0.63
N LEU A 152 -5.33 -20.73 1.35
CA LEU A 152 -4.06 -20.29 0.76
C LEU A 152 -3.43 -21.40 -0.08
N LEU A 153 -3.09 -21.09 -1.33
CA LEU A 153 -2.50 -22.04 -2.28
C LEU A 153 -1.02 -21.78 -2.56
N LEU A 154 -0.68 -20.51 -2.79
CA LEU A 154 0.66 -20.07 -3.16
C LEU A 154 0.88 -18.65 -2.62
N GLU A 155 2.11 -18.35 -2.19
CA GLU A 155 2.54 -16.99 -1.84
C GLU A 155 3.78 -16.61 -2.64
N GLU A 156 3.90 -15.32 -2.95
CA GLU A 156 5.10 -14.71 -3.51
C GLU A 156 5.40 -13.41 -2.78
N ARG A 157 6.70 -13.16 -2.56
CA ARG A 157 7.24 -11.99 -1.90
C ARG A 157 8.01 -11.16 -2.93
N ILE A 158 7.81 -9.85 -2.89
CA ILE A 158 8.48 -8.89 -3.75
C ILE A 158 9.41 -8.05 -2.88
N GLU A 159 10.71 -8.08 -3.18
CA GLU A 159 11.68 -7.10 -2.69
C GLU A 159 12.03 -6.15 -3.84
N TYR A 160 11.65 -4.88 -3.74
CA TYR A 160 11.89 -3.95 -4.86
C TYR A 160 13.37 -3.64 -5.08
N ASN A 161 14.24 -4.00 -4.14
CA ASN A 161 15.69 -3.92 -4.32
C ASN A 161 16.20 -4.88 -5.41
N ASP A 162 15.43 -5.92 -5.78
CA ASP A 162 15.76 -6.84 -6.88
C ASP A 162 15.89 -6.09 -8.23
N LEU A 163 15.27 -4.91 -8.37
CA LEU A 163 15.46 -4.01 -9.51
C LEU A 163 16.90 -3.51 -9.64
N VAL A 164 17.65 -3.43 -8.54
CA VAL A 164 19.06 -3.02 -8.55
C VAL A 164 19.93 -4.15 -9.10
N ASP A 165 19.56 -5.40 -8.84
CA ASP A 165 20.30 -6.58 -9.31
C ASP A 165 20.05 -6.80 -10.81
N ALA A 166 18.82 -6.60 -11.29
CA ALA A 166 18.51 -6.65 -12.72
C ALA A 166 19.36 -5.68 -13.57
N ILE A 167 19.65 -4.48 -13.04
CA ILE A 167 20.52 -3.50 -13.72
C ILE A 167 21.99 -3.95 -13.70
N GLN A 168 22.43 -4.62 -12.63
CA GLN A 168 23.81 -5.15 -12.55
C GLN A 168 24.03 -6.22 -13.63
N ASP A 169 23.10 -7.15 -13.78
CA ASP A 169 23.20 -8.23 -14.77
C ASP A 169 23.24 -7.67 -16.20
N ASP A 170 22.41 -6.67 -16.53
CA ASP A 170 22.45 -6.00 -17.84
C ASP A 170 23.77 -5.26 -18.09
N SER A 171 24.35 -4.64 -17.06
CA SER A 171 25.63 -3.92 -17.18
C SER A 171 26.82 -4.85 -17.39
N ILE A 172 26.82 -6.03 -16.76
CA ILE A 172 27.87 -7.05 -16.91
C ILE A 172 27.81 -7.68 -18.31
N LEU A 173 26.61 -7.91 -18.85
CA LEU A 173 26.42 -8.43 -20.21
C LEU A 173 26.87 -7.46 -21.31
N HIS A 174 26.96 -6.17 -21.02
CA HIS A 174 27.42 -5.14 -21.97
C HIS A 174 28.95 -4.95 -22.00
N ASP A 175 29.67 -5.31 -20.93
CA ASP A 175 31.13 -5.16 -20.86
C ASP A 175 31.90 -6.31 -21.56
N ASP A 176 31.27 -7.47 -21.81
CA ASP A 176 31.90 -8.64 -22.46
C ASP A 176 32.07 -8.52 -23.99
N LYS A 177 31.77 -7.37 -24.61
CA LYS A 177 31.96 -7.15 -26.06
C LYS A 177 33.12 -6.24 -26.46
N HIS A 178 33.97 -5.79 -25.53
CA HIS A 178 35.22 -5.09 -25.87
C HIS A 178 36.42 -5.63 -25.10
N GLY A 179 36.95 -6.76 -25.59
CA GLY A 179 38.17 -7.35 -25.06
C GLY A 179 38.93 -8.17 -26.09
N ASP A 180 39.23 -7.61 -27.27
CA ASP A 180 40.24 -8.17 -28.16
C ASP A 180 41.13 -7.04 -28.70
N THR A 181 42.39 -6.97 -28.25
CA THR A 181 43.63 -6.69 -29.02
C THR A 181 44.78 -6.19 -28.11
N GLN A 182 45.84 -7.02 -28.03
CA GLN A 182 47.29 -6.78 -27.89
C GLN A 182 47.94 -6.10 -26.65
N ALA A 183 48.59 -6.96 -25.86
CA ALA A 183 50.04 -7.06 -25.63
C ALA A 183 50.96 -5.81 -25.63
N ASN A 184 51.55 -5.54 -24.46
CA ASN A 184 52.97 -5.25 -24.15
C ASN A 184 53.00 -5.07 -22.61
N GLY A 185 53.77 -5.79 -21.80
CA GLY A 185 55.23 -5.88 -21.77
C GLY A 185 55.73 -5.26 -20.45
N ASP A 186 56.45 -6.07 -19.67
CA ASP A 186 57.40 -5.75 -18.57
C ASP A 186 56.98 -5.87 -17.09
N GLU A 187 57.98 -6.33 -16.34
CA GLU A 187 57.98 -7.12 -15.10
C GLU A 187 58.09 -6.30 -13.79
N ASN A 188 57.88 -7.03 -12.67
CA ASN A 188 58.40 -6.82 -11.30
C ASN A 188 57.72 -5.79 -10.37
N SER A 189 57.03 -6.27 -9.34
CA SER A 189 57.62 -6.50 -7.99
C SER A 189 56.58 -6.70 -6.88
N GLU A 190 56.82 -7.77 -6.09
CA GLU A 190 56.60 -7.98 -4.66
C GLU A 190 55.26 -7.65 -3.95
N ALA A 191 54.74 -8.69 -3.29
CA ALA A 191 53.67 -8.65 -2.31
C ALA A 191 54.07 -7.95 -1.00
N LYS A 192 53.16 -7.13 -0.43
CA LYS A 192 53.05 -6.94 1.02
C LYS A 192 51.61 -6.78 1.52
N ASN A 193 51.38 -7.50 2.60
CA ASN A 193 50.19 -7.62 3.44
C ASN A 193 49.56 -6.30 3.91
N GLY A 194 48.23 -6.28 3.93
CA GLY A 194 47.44 -6.14 5.17
C GLY A 194 47.37 -4.77 5.85
N SER A 195 46.21 -4.12 5.73
CA SER A 195 45.58 -3.45 6.86
C SER A 195 44.09 -3.22 6.58
N SER A 196 43.25 -4.06 7.19
CA SER A 196 41.80 -3.88 7.24
C SER A 196 41.50 -2.69 8.15
N SER A 197 41.21 -1.54 7.54
CA SER A 197 40.58 -0.42 8.22
C SER A 197 39.08 -0.47 7.95
N LYS A 198 38.38 -1.11 8.90
CA LYS A 198 36.93 -1.16 8.99
C LYS A 198 36.41 0.26 9.20
N SER A 199 36.06 0.96 8.12
CA SER A 199 35.34 2.22 8.18
C SER A 199 33.87 1.95 7.87
N THR A 200 33.01 2.29 8.82
CA THR A 200 31.55 2.39 8.67
C THR A 200 31.23 3.43 7.61
N LEU A 201 31.16 3.00 6.35
CA LEU A 201 30.64 3.79 5.24
C LEU A 201 29.12 3.88 5.41
N LYS A 202 28.63 5.09 5.72
CA LYS A 202 27.25 5.44 5.37
C LYS A 202 27.15 5.30 3.86
N ASP A 203 26.17 4.52 3.41
CA ASP A 203 25.83 4.25 2.01
C ASP A 203 25.26 5.51 1.33
N SER A 204 26.02 6.61 1.32
CA SER A 204 25.68 7.87 0.64
C SER A 204 26.41 7.91 -0.70
N GLY A 205 26.02 7.01 -1.60
CA GLY A 205 26.38 7.11 -3.02
C GLY A 205 25.67 8.28 -3.70
N ASP A 206 26.02 8.54 -4.96
CA ASP A 206 25.37 9.59 -5.78
C ASP A 206 23.88 9.25 -5.98
N PRO A 207 22.93 10.12 -5.56
CA PRO A 207 21.49 9.90 -5.78
C PRO A 207 21.05 9.84 -7.25
N ASN A 208 21.92 10.25 -8.19
CA ASN A 208 21.70 10.10 -9.62
C ASN A 208 22.12 8.73 -10.16
N ASP A 209 22.88 7.95 -9.40
CA ASP A 209 23.21 6.57 -9.75
C ASP A 209 21.95 5.70 -9.60
N PRO A 210 21.44 5.07 -10.67
CA PRO A 210 20.25 4.23 -10.61
C PRO A 210 20.30 3.16 -9.52
N ARG A 211 21.49 2.63 -9.20
CA ARG A 211 21.69 1.59 -8.17
C ARG A 211 21.43 2.12 -6.77
N VAL A 212 21.93 3.33 -6.49
CA VAL A 212 21.69 4.03 -5.22
C VAL A 212 20.25 4.54 -5.17
N ARG A 213 19.72 4.94 -6.32
CA ARG A 213 18.40 5.54 -6.46
C ARG A 213 17.28 4.50 -6.23
N LEU A 214 17.38 3.33 -6.84
CA LEU A 214 16.37 2.27 -6.76
C LEU A 214 16.42 1.45 -5.47
N LYS A 215 17.55 1.44 -4.77
CA LYS A 215 17.72 0.72 -3.49
C LYS A 215 16.88 1.34 -2.39
N ARG A 216 15.59 1.04 -2.37
CA ARG A 216 14.61 1.48 -1.39
C ARG A 216 13.94 0.22 -0.92
N ASP A 217 14.17 -0.14 0.35
CA ASP A 217 13.68 -1.32 1.06
C ASP A 217 12.13 -1.36 1.17
N CYS A 218 11.43 -1.10 0.08
CA CYS A 218 10.01 -1.31 -0.12
C CYS A 218 9.78 -2.78 -0.46
N VAL A 219 8.59 -3.25 -0.13
CA VAL A 219 8.21 -4.64 -0.30
C VAL A 219 6.77 -4.75 -0.79
N GLY A 220 6.47 -5.86 -1.45
CA GLY A 220 5.13 -6.32 -1.75
C GLY A 220 4.98 -7.79 -1.39
N ILE A 221 3.74 -8.25 -1.26
CA ILE A 221 3.40 -9.65 -1.06
C ILE A 221 2.14 -9.96 -1.85
N MET A 222 2.08 -11.11 -2.49
CA MET A 222 0.87 -11.58 -3.15
C MET A 222 0.63 -13.04 -2.84
N ALA A 223 -0.63 -13.45 -2.86
CA ALA A 223 -0.99 -14.83 -2.63
C ALA A 223 -2.22 -15.22 -3.45
N ALA A 224 -2.21 -16.47 -3.89
CA ALA A 224 -3.33 -17.11 -4.54
C ALA A 224 -4.12 -17.90 -3.52
N PHE A 225 -5.45 -17.74 -3.58
CA PHE A 225 -6.40 -18.37 -2.70
C PHE A 225 -7.48 -19.09 -3.50
N ARG A 226 -7.94 -20.24 -3.00
CA ARG A 226 -9.19 -20.85 -3.45
C ARG A 226 -10.31 -20.44 -2.51
N LEU A 227 -11.36 -19.81 -3.03
CA LEU A 227 -12.52 -19.45 -2.23
C LEU A 227 -13.30 -20.71 -1.82
N LYS A 228 -13.67 -20.80 -0.53
CA LYS A 228 -14.36 -21.96 0.03
C LYS A 228 -15.70 -22.21 -0.65
N ASP A 229 -16.08 -23.49 -0.73
CA ASP A 229 -17.32 -23.99 -1.33
C ASP A 229 -17.50 -23.63 -2.82
N THR A 230 -16.40 -23.32 -3.51
CA THR A 230 -16.40 -22.85 -4.90
C THR A 230 -15.17 -23.34 -5.66
N PHE A 231 -15.19 -23.20 -6.99
CA PHE A 231 -14.03 -23.44 -7.86
C PHE A 231 -13.27 -22.14 -8.19
N HIS A 232 -13.69 -21.01 -7.62
CA HIS A 232 -13.11 -19.71 -7.93
C HIS A 232 -11.80 -19.49 -7.16
N HIS A 233 -10.85 -18.92 -7.88
CA HIS A 233 -9.53 -18.58 -7.37
C HIS A 233 -9.37 -17.06 -7.39
N VAL A 234 -8.71 -16.52 -6.38
CA VAL A 234 -8.41 -15.10 -6.29
C VAL A 234 -6.95 -14.91 -5.92
N ILE A 235 -6.28 -14.01 -6.64
CA ILE A 235 -4.96 -13.49 -6.28
C ILE A 235 -5.20 -12.18 -5.55
N VAL A 236 -4.69 -12.09 -4.33
CA VAL A 236 -4.65 -10.85 -3.54
C VAL A 236 -3.21 -10.41 -3.41
N ALA A 237 -2.91 -9.22 -3.91
CA ALA A 237 -1.62 -8.56 -3.77
C ALA A 237 -1.73 -7.35 -2.82
N ASN A 238 -0.66 -7.13 -2.05
CA ASN A 238 -0.51 -6.02 -1.12
C ASN A 238 0.89 -5.39 -1.29
N THR A 239 0.98 -4.07 -1.38
CA THR A 239 2.27 -3.37 -1.52
C THR A 239 2.33 -2.06 -0.72
N HIS A 240 3.56 -1.59 -0.49
CA HIS A 240 3.84 -0.24 -0.02
C HIS A 240 5.01 0.36 -0.84
N ILE A 241 4.66 1.18 -1.82
CA ILE A 241 5.57 1.86 -2.76
C ILE A 241 6.32 3.00 -2.07
N TYR A 242 7.48 3.40 -2.62
CA TYR A 242 8.31 4.46 -2.04
C TYR A 242 7.54 5.79 -1.86
N TRP A 243 7.86 6.53 -0.79
CA TRP A 243 7.03 7.65 -0.31
C TRP A 243 7.41 9.02 -0.87
N ASP A 244 8.66 9.19 -1.32
CA ASP A 244 9.19 10.53 -1.62
C ASP A 244 8.56 11.09 -2.91
N PRO A 245 7.87 12.25 -2.86
CA PRO A 245 7.24 12.85 -4.03
C PRO A 245 8.23 13.30 -5.10
N GLU A 246 9.49 13.59 -4.76
CA GLU A 246 10.54 13.98 -5.72
C GLU A 246 11.08 12.77 -6.51
N TRP A 247 10.67 11.55 -6.16
CA TRP A 247 11.21 10.29 -6.68
C TRP A 247 10.15 9.50 -7.47
N ALA A 248 9.38 10.23 -8.29
CA ALA A 248 8.31 9.66 -9.11
C ALA A 248 8.79 8.55 -10.06
N ASP A 249 10.03 8.62 -10.53
CA ASP A 249 10.67 7.60 -11.36
C ASP A 249 10.91 6.28 -10.60
N VAL A 250 11.36 6.35 -9.34
CA VAL A 250 11.51 5.17 -8.49
C VAL A 250 10.15 4.54 -8.18
N LYS A 251 9.16 5.37 -7.85
CA LYS A 251 7.78 4.89 -7.64
C LYS A 251 7.24 4.18 -8.89
N LEU A 252 7.46 4.77 -10.07
CA LEU A 252 7.05 4.17 -11.34
C LEU A 252 7.79 2.86 -11.66
N ALA A 253 9.09 2.79 -11.41
CA ALA A 253 9.86 1.56 -11.59
C ALA A 253 9.35 0.43 -10.69
N GLN A 254 9.03 0.74 -9.42
CA GLN A 254 8.43 -0.21 -8.49
C GLN A 254 7.03 -0.66 -8.95
N ALA A 255 6.19 0.25 -9.46
CA ALA A 255 4.88 -0.09 -10.00
C ALA A 255 4.97 -0.99 -11.24
N LYS A 256 5.90 -0.71 -12.16
CA LYS A 256 6.19 -1.56 -13.33
C LYS A 256 6.62 -2.97 -12.92
N TYR A 257 7.55 -3.04 -11.97
CA TYR A 257 8.03 -4.32 -11.44
C TYR A 257 6.89 -5.12 -10.79
N LEU A 258 6.06 -4.45 -9.98
CA LEU A 258 4.89 -5.06 -9.35
C LEU A 258 3.93 -5.68 -10.38
N LEU A 259 3.56 -4.95 -11.44
CA LEU A 259 2.65 -5.49 -12.45
C LEU A 259 3.28 -6.63 -13.25
N SER A 260 4.58 -6.56 -13.55
CA SER A 260 5.30 -7.65 -14.21
C SER A 260 5.30 -8.93 -13.36
N ARG A 261 5.62 -8.82 -12.06
CA ARG A 261 5.56 -9.94 -11.11
C ARG A 261 4.14 -10.48 -10.94
N LEU A 262 3.14 -9.60 -10.86
CA LEU A 262 1.74 -9.99 -10.75
C LEU A 262 1.26 -10.75 -12.00
N ALA A 263 1.70 -10.36 -13.20
CA ALA A 263 1.39 -11.07 -14.44
C ALA A 263 2.00 -12.49 -14.45
N GLN A 264 3.28 -12.59 -14.10
CA GLN A 264 3.98 -13.88 -14.00
C GLN A 264 3.35 -14.78 -12.93
N PHE A 265 2.97 -14.22 -11.79
CA PHE A 265 2.30 -14.97 -10.73
C PHE A 265 0.89 -15.43 -11.15
N LYS A 266 0.15 -14.60 -11.88
CA LYS A 266 -1.15 -14.98 -12.47
C LYS A 266 -1.01 -16.15 -13.42
N GLU A 267 -0.04 -16.12 -14.34
CA GLU A 267 0.25 -17.22 -15.26
C GLU A 267 0.60 -18.50 -14.50
N LEU A 268 1.54 -18.41 -13.54
CA LEU A 268 1.95 -19.54 -12.71
C LEU A 268 0.78 -20.20 -11.97
N VAL A 269 -0.10 -19.39 -11.37
CA VAL A 269 -1.31 -19.89 -10.67
C VAL A 269 -2.29 -20.52 -11.65
N SER A 270 -2.46 -19.89 -12.82
CA SER A 270 -3.38 -20.39 -13.86
C SER A 270 -2.95 -21.76 -14.37
N GLU A 271 -1.65 -21.94 -14.66
CA GLU A 271 -1.07 -23.20 -15.11
C GLU A 271 -1.11 -24.28 -14.02
N LYS A 272 -0.73 -23.93 -12.79
CA LYS A 272 -0.59 -24.89 -11.70
C LYS A 272 -1.92 -25.44 -11.19
N TYR A 273 -2.97 -24.61 -11.22
CA TYR A 273 -4.29 -24.96 -10.68
C TYR A 273 -5.37 -25.08 -11.74
N GLU A 274 -5.00 -25.00 -13.03
CA GLU A 274 -5.90 -25.09 -14.19
C GLU A 274 -7.12 -24.16 -14.02
N CYS A 275 -6.85 -22.90 -13.67
CA CYS A 275 -7.89 -21.92 -13.30
C CYS A 275 -7.64 -20.56 -13.95
N MET A 276 -8.66 -19.70 -13.94
CA MET A 276 -8.53 -18.28 -14.29
C MET A 276 -8.77 -17.46 -13.02
N PRO A 277 -7.71 -17.10 -12.27
CA PRO A 277 -7.88 -16.40 -11.00
C PRO A 277 -8.26 -14.94 -11.23
N SER A 278 -9.25 -14.45 -10.48
CA SER A 278 -9.51 -13.01 -10.36
C SER A 278 -8.33 -12.34 -9.65
N VAL A 279 -7.99 -11.12 -10.02
CA VAL A 279 -6.82 -10.42 -9.47
C VAL A 279 -7.26 -9.15 -8.76
N ILE A 280 -6.85 -9.01 -7.50
CA ILE A 280 -7.03 -7.80 -6.69
C ILE A 280 -5.66 -7.35 -6.20
N LEU A 281 -5.34 -6.07 -6.41
CA LEU A 281 -4.13 -5.43 -5.95
C LEU A 281 -4.49 -4.26 -5.03
N ALA A 282 -4.12 -4.38 -3.76
CA ALA A 282 -4.31 -3.37 -2.74
C ALA A 282 -2.96 -2.79 -2.29
N GLY A 283 -2.96 -1.60 -1.70
CA GLY A 283 -1.74 -1.06 -1.09
C GLY A 283 -1.77 0.43 -0.85
N ASP A 284 -0.66 0.89 -0.27
CA ASP A 284 -0.28 2.30 -0.24
C ASP A 284 0.70 2.55 -1.39
N PHE A 285 0.25 3.32 -2.37
CA PHE A 285 1.02 3.61 -3.58
C PHE A 285 1.82 4.90 -3.47
N ASN A 286 1.61 5.70 -2.42
CA ASN A 286 2.22 7.02 -2.26
C ASN A 286 2.09 7.89 -3.52
N SER A 287 0.96 7.76 -4.21
CA SER A 287 0.70 8.33 -5.52
C SER A 287 -0.75 8.75 -5.64
N THR A 288 -0.98 9.94 -6.20
CA THR A 288 -2.32 10.57 -6.24
C THR A 288 -3.04 10.24 -7.55
N PRO A 289 -4.38 10.31 -7.59
CA PRO A 289 -5.11 10.10 -8.83
C PRO A 289 -4.62 11.04 -9.94
N GLY A 290 -4.35 10.49 -11.12
CA GLY A 290 -3.82 11.23 -12.27
C GLY A 290 -2.31 11.49 -12.26
N ASP A 291 -1.55 10.96 -11.29
CA ASP A 291 -0.09 10.94 -11.39
C ASP A 291 0.41 9.80 -12.30
N LYS A 292 1.70 9.82 -12.65
CA LYS A 292 2.30 8.84 -13.57
C LYS A 292 2.18 7.38 -13.10
N VAL A 293 2.18 7.14 -11.79
CA VAL A 293 2.07 5.79 -11.24
C VAL A 293 0.63 5.33 -11.37
N TYR A 294 -0.32 6.16 -10.97
CA TYR A 294 -1.75 5.90 -11.10
C TYR A 294 -2.14 5.67 -12.57
N GLU A 295 -1.75 6.58 -13.47
CA GLU A 295 -1.99 6.48 -14.90
C GLU A 295 -1.41 5.18 -15.47
N TYR A 296 -0.18 4.80 -15.08
CA TYR A 296 0.41 3.54 -15.51
C TYR A 296 -0.38 2.33 -15.01
N LEU A 297 -0.80 2.31 -13.75
CA LEU A 297 -1.57 1.21 -13.17
C LEU A 297 -2.90 0.99 -13.89
N VAL A 298 -3.59 2.06 -14.28
CA VAL A 298 -4.88 1.97 -15.00
C VAL A 298 -4.75 1.99 -16.53
N SER A 299 -3.53 2.16 -17.07
CA SER A 299 -3.29 2.37 -18.52
C SER A 299 -3.68 1.17 -19.38
N GLY A 300 -3.61 -0.05 -18.86
CA GLY A 300 -4.01 -1.27 -19.57
C GLY A 300 -5.50 -1.28 -19.97
N ASN A 301 -6.32 -0.40 -19.38
CA ASN A 301 -7.73 -0.23 -19.72
C ASN A 301 -7.97 0.84 -20.82
N SER A 302 -6.92 1.42 -21.40
CA SER A 302 -7.06 2.48 -22.40
C SER A 302 -7.42 1.90 -23.77
N SER A 303 -8.54 2.34 -24.37
CA SER A 303 -8.98 1.97 -25.73
C SER A 303 -8.06 2.51 -26.86
N SER A 304 -6.89 3.06 -26.52
CA SER A 304 -5.99 3.79 -27.40
C SER A 304 -4.54 3.30 -27.36
N ALA A 305 -4.32 1.99 -27.13
CA ALA A 305 -2.98 1.41 -27.23
C ALA A 305 -2.42 1.63 -28.65
N SER A 306 -1.27 2.28 -28.75
CA SER A 306 -0.62 2.53 -30.04
C SER A 306 0.15 1.28 -30.49
N LEU A 307 0.35 1.09 -31.80
CA LEU A 307 1.07 -0.07 -32.36
C LEU A 307 2.52 -0.23 -31.86
N VAL A 308 3.07 0.78 -31.19
CA VAL A 308 4.42 0.78 -30.60
C VAL A 308 4.44 0.10 -29.23
N ASP A 309 3.29 0.05 -28.53
CA ASP A 309 3.12 -0.55 -27.20
C ASP A 309 2.97 -2.09 -27.24
N CYS A 310 3.02 -2.71 -28.43
CA CYS A 310 2.89 -4.16 -28.58
C CYS A 310 4.22 -4.93 -28.40
N LEU A 311 5.35 -4.24 -28.24
CA LEU A 311 6.67 -4.89 -28.06
C LEU A 311 7.01 -5.17 -26.59
N ASP A 312 6.45 -4.38 -25.66
CA ASP A 312 6.44 -4.67 -24.22
C ASP A 312 5.01 -5.01 -23.85
N GLY A 313 4.71 -6.27 -23.52
CA GLY A 313 3.35 -6.75 -23.25
C GLY A 313 2.56 -5.75 -22.38
N LEU A 314 1.37 -5.36 -22.86
CA LEU A 314 0.53 -4.37 -22.17
C LEU A 314 0.35 -4.74 -20.69
N PRO A 315 0.42 -3.76 -19.77
CA PRO A 315 0.24 -4.04 -18.35
C PRO A 315 -1.15 -4.64 -18.09
N ILE A 316 -1.26 -5.42 -17.02
CA ILE A 316 -2.54 -5.95 -16.55
C ILE A 316 -3.57 -4.81 -16.48
N PRO A 317 -4.76 -4.96 -17.08
CA PRO A 317 -5.73 -3.87 -17.18
C PRO A 317 -6.43 -3.65 -15.84
N LEU A 318 -5.76 -2.99 -14.89
CA LEU A 318 -6.32 -2.74 -13.57
C LEU A 318 -7.34 -1.58 -13.61
N CYS A 319 -8.35 -1.69 -12.75
CA CYS A 319 -9.33 -0.65 -12.49
C CYS A 319 -9.44 -0.40 -10.98
N SER A 320 -9.48 0.87 -10.56
CA SER A 320 -9.70 1.21 -9.15
C SER A 320 -11.16 0.99 -8.76
N VAL A 321 -11.40 0.37 -7.60
CA VAL A 321 -12.76 0.18 -7.08
C VAL A 321 -13.46 1.51 -6.84
N TYR A 322 -12.81 2.47 -6.19
CA TYR A 322 -13.44 3.78 -5.92
C TYR A 322 -13.56 4.58 -7.22
N GLY A 323 -12.51 4.60 -8.03
CA GLY A 323 -12.50 5.27 -9.33
C GLY A 323 -13.61 4.82 -10.29
N SER A 324 -13.91 3.52 -10.35
CA SER A 324 -14.94 2.95 -11.23
C SER A 324 -16.37 3.06 -10.71
N THR A 325 -16.57 3.28 -9.40
CA THR A 325 -17.91 3.27 -8.78
C THR A 325 -18.45 4.67 -8.54
N ARG A 326 -17.68 5.53 -7.86
CA ARG A 326 -18.11 6.89 -7.47
C ARG A 326 -17.08 7.99 -7.76
N GLY A 327 -15.94 7.62 -8.30
CA GLY A 327 -14.73 8.45 -8.35
C GLY A 327 -13.85 8.25 -7.12
N GLU A 328 -12.57 8.57 -7.29
CA GLU A 328 -11.59 8.46 -6.20
C GLU A 328 -11.97 9.36 -5.01
N PRO A 329 -11.77 8.90 -3.77
CA PRO A 329 -12.05 9.74 -2.61
C PRO A 329 -11.15 10.98 -2.62
N PRO A 330 -11.53 12.05 -1.89
CA PRO A 330 -10.69 13.23 -1.78
C PRO A 330 -9.40 12.95 -1.01
N PHE A 331 -9.43 11.99 -0.07
CA PHE A 331 -8.26 11.57 0.67
C PHE A 331 -8.39 10.17 1.26
N THR A 332 -7.25 9.52 1.43
CA THR A 332 -7.06 8.31 2.25
C THR A 332 -5.98 8.55 3.31
N ASN A 333 -5.01 9.43 3.05
CA ASN A 333 -4.10 10.01 4.05
C ASN A 333 -4.57 11.42 4.45
N CYS A 334 -4.56 11.74 5.75
CA CYS A 334 -4.97 13.06 6.23
C CYS A 334 -4.08 13.56 7.36
N THR A 335 -3.13 14.43 7.02
CA THR A 335 -2.32 15.19 7.96
C THR A 335 -2.48 16.70 7.71
N PRO A 336 -2.11 17.58 8.68
CA PRO A 336 -2.22 19.02 8.49
C PRO A 336 -1.43 19.57 7.28
N ASP A 337 -0.30 18.93 6.95
CA ASP A 337 0.60 19.39 5.89
C ASP A 337 0.30 18.70 4.53
N PHE A 338 -0.30 17.52 4.56
CA PHE A 338 -0.62 16.75 3.35
C PHE A 338 -1.91 15.93 3.56
N THR A 339 -2.88 16.10 2.67
CA THR A 339 -4.13 15.34 2.66
C THR A 339 -4.48 15.01 1.22
N ASN A 340 -4.45 13.72 0.87
CA ASN A 340 -4.74 13.24 -0.48
C ASN A 340 -5.01 11.73 -0.49
N THR A 341 -5.41 11.21 -1.65
CA THR A 341 -5.64 9.78 -1.89
C THR A 341 -4.34 9.12 -2.34
N LEU A 342 -3.88 8.16 -1.56
CA LEU A 342 -2.64 7.41 -1.76
C LEU A 342 -2.85 5.89 -1.75
N ASP A 343 -3.96 5.45 -1.15
CA ASP A 343 -4.30 4.05 -0.95
C ASP A 343 -5.34 3.64 -1.97
N TYR A 344 -5.16 2.47 -2.58
CA TYR A 344 -6.08 1.97 -3.60
C TYR A 344 -6.36 0.49 -3.43
N ILE A 345 -7.54 0.08 -3.88
CA ILE A 345 -7.89 -1.30 -4.19
C ILE A 345 -8.18 -1.33 -5.69
N PHE A 346 -7.27 -1.95 -6.43
CA PHE A 346 -7.41 -2.22 -7.85
C PHE A 346 -7.87 -3.65 -8.07
N PHE A 347 -8.59 -3.89 -9.15
CA PHE A 347 -8.93 -5.23 -9.61
C PHE A 347 -8.82 -5.31 -11.13
N VAL A 348 -8.68 -6.52 -11.67
CA VAL A 348 -8.81 -6.76 -13.10
C VAL A 348 -10.30 -6.91 -13.42
N PRO A 349 -10.91 -6.00 -14.19
CA PRO A 349 -12.30 -6.13 -14.58
C PRO A 349 -12.45 -7.27 -15.58
N ASP A 350 -13.42 -8.13 -15.33
CA ASP A 350 -13.91 -9.16 -16.24
C ASP A 350 -15.44 -9.31 -16.05
N ASP A 351 -16.07 -10.17 -16.85
CA ASP A 351 -17.53 -10.38 -16.76
C ASP A 351 -17.97 -11.11 -15.48
N HIS A 352 -17.02 -11.65 -14.72
CA HIS A 352 -17.29 -12.51 -13.56
C HIS A 352 -17.12 -11.80 -12.23
N ILE A 353 -16.19 -10.84 -12.10
CA ILE A 353 -15.95 -10.10 -10.85
C ILE A 353 -16.48 -8.67 -10.91
N LYS A 354 -17.24 -8.28 -9.89
CA LYS A 354 -17.68 -6.88 -9.72
C LYS A 354 -17.64 -6.44 -8.25
N PRO A 355 -17.31 -5.16 -7.98
CA PRO A 355 -17.50 -4.58 -6.66
C PRO A 355 -19.00 -4.36 -6.38
N LEU A 356 -19.50 -4.84 -5.25
CA LEU A 356 -20.89 -4.66 -4.79
C LEU A 356 -21.04 -3.47 -3.84
N SER A 357 -20.05 -3.26 -2.99
CA SER A 357 -20.04 -2.22 -1.97
C SER A 357 -18.60 -1.80 -1.67
N PHE A 358 -18.44 -0.65 -1.06
CA PHE A 358 -17.14 -0.13 -0.62
C PHE A 358 -17.24 0.56 0.73
N LEU A 359 -16.11 0.67 1.45
CA LEU A 359 -16.08 1.38 2.74
C LEU A 359 -16.29 2.88 2.53
N GLU A 360 -17.28 3.42 3.22
CA GLU A 360 -17.55 4.85 3.28
C GLU A 360 -16.41 5.59 4.01
N LEU A 361 -15.86 6.59 3.34
CA LEU A 361 -14.82 7.46 3.87
C LEU A 361 -15.42 8.81 4.30
N PRO A 362 -14.93 9.40 5.41
CA PRO A 362 -15.42 10.68 5.91
C PRO A 362 -15.19 11.82 4.91
N GLU A 363 -16.13 12.76 4.88
CA GLU A 363 -15.95 14.03 4.19
C GLU A 363 -14.89 14.89 4.90
N ALA A 364 -14.26 15.82 4.16
CA ALA A 364 -13.21 16.71 4.68
C ALA A 364 -13.68 17.63 5.83
N ASN A 365 -14.99 17.90 5.92
CA ASN A 365 -15.62 18.70 6.97
C ASN A 365 -15.98 17.88 8.23
N SER A 366 -15.77 16.55 8.21
CA SER A 366 -16.16 15.68 9.31
C SER A 366 -15.36 16.02 10.58
N SER A 367 -16.08 16.12 11.70
CA SER A 367 -15.48 16.35 13.02
C SER A 367 -14.49 15.26 13.46
N THR A 368 -14.51 14.08 12.82
CA THR A 368 -13.61 12.96 13.17
C THR A 368 -12.23 13.08 12.52
N VAL A 369 -12.09 13.85 11.43
CA VAL A 369 -10.83 14.08 10.72
C VAL A 369 -10.31 15.52 10.86
N LEU A 370 -11.14 16.42 11.39
CA LEU A 370 -10.78 17.81 11.60
C LEU A 370 -9.51 17.95 12.47
N GLY A 371 -8.52 18.67 11.96
CA GLY A 371 -7.21 18.87 12.61
C GLY A 371 -6.17 17.79 12.29
N GLY A 372 -6.51 16.79 11.48
CA GLY A 372 -5.59 15.77 10.98
C GLY A 372 -5.50 14.52 11.86
N LEU A 373 -4.88 13.50 11.29
CA LEU A 373 -4.71 12.16 11.85
C LEU A 373 -3.23 11.90 12.22
N PRO A 374 -2.91 10.91 13.10
CA PRO A 374 -3.83 10.12 13.90
C PRO A 374 -4.43 10.93 15.06
N ASN A 375 -5.63 10.58 15.49
CA ASN A 375 -6.35 11.22 16.59
C ASN A 375 -7.13 10.19 17.42
N TYR A 376 -8.10 10.62 18.23
CA TYR A 376 -8.87 9.71 19.09
C TYR A 376 -9.84 8.80 18.32
N TYR A 377 -10.22 9.18 17.10
CA TYR A 377 -11.17 8.47 16.25
C TYR A 377 -10.46 7.58 15.22
N HIS A 378 -9.29 7.99 14.74
CA HIS A 378 -8.51 7.27 13.73
C HIS A 378 -7.07 7.06 14.24
N PRO A 379 -6.62 5.81 14.43
CA PRO A 379 -5.32 5.53 15.06
C PRO A 379 -4.12 5.51 14.10
N SER A 380 -4.36 5.68 12.80
CA SER A 380 -3.35 5.88 11.75
C SER A 380 -3.57 7.26 11.11
N ASP A 381 -2.56 7.78 10.42
CA ASP A 381 -2.70 8.93 9.54
C ASP A 381 -3.39 8.60 8.21
N HIS A 382 -3.54 7.31 7.91
CA HIS A 382 -4.37 6.79 6.84
C HIS A 382 -5.76 6.34 7.35
N LEU A 383 -6.70 6.24 6.41
CA LEU A 383 -8.03 5.67 6.59
C LEU A 383 -8.09 4.28 5.94
N PRO A 384 -8.73 3.29 6.57
CA PRO A 384 -8.95 2.01 5.90
C PRO A 384 -9.91 2.17 4.72
N ILE A 385 -9.55 1.59 3.59
CA ILE A 385 -10.39 1.49 2.39
C ILE A 385 -10.80 0.04 2.18
N GLY A 386 -11.96 -0.22 1.58
CA GLY A 386 -12.45 -1.59 1.47
C GLY A 386 -13.51 -1.77 0.40
N ALA A 387 -13.67 -3.01 -0.05
CA ALA A 387 -14.63 -3.40 -1.06
C ALA A 387 -15.19 -4.80 -0.77
N GLU A 388 -16.47 -5.00 -1.04
CA GLU A 388 -17.06 -6.34 -1.19
C GLU A 388 -17.15 -6.66 -2.68
N PHE A 389 -16.69 -7.84 -3.06
CA PHE A 389 -16.75 -8.33 -4.43
C PHE A 389 -17.77 -9.46 -4.55
N GLU A 390 -18.36 -9.60 -5.73
CA GLU A 390 -19.10 -10.76 -6.16
C GLU A 390 -18.42 -11.37 -7.38
N ILE A 391 -18.14 -12.68 -7.31
CA ILE A 391 -17.71 -13.49 -8.45
C ILE A 391 -18.88 -14.35 -8.88
N THR A 392 -19.40 -14.16 -10.10
CA THR A 392 -20.53 -14.94 -10.64
C THR A 392 -20.15 -16.42 -10.77
N ARG A 393 -21.07 -17.32 -10.41
CA ARG A 393 -20.92 -18.75 -10.69
C ARG A 393 -21.23 -18.98 -12.17
N GLU A 394 -20.32 -19.60 -12.90
CA GLU A 394 -20.55 -20.05 -14.29
C GLU A 394 -21.66 -21.10 -14.40
#